data_AF-A0A1H8HJA7-F1
#
_entry.id   AF-A0A1H8HJA7-F1
#
_cell.length_a   1.000
_cell.length_b   1.000
_cell.length_c   1.000
_cell.angle_alpha   90.00
_cell.angle_beta   90.00
_cell.angle_gamma   90.00
#
_symmetry.space_group_name_H-M   'P 1'
#
loop_
_entity.id
_entity.type
_entity.pdbx_description
1 polymer ?
#
loop_
_entity_poly.entity_id
_entity_poly.type
_entity_poly.pdbx_seq_one_letter_code
_entity_poly.pdbx_strand_id
1 'polypeptide(L)'
;MNNKNIVKTTIATCLLAGSVAAHSANILFAHVDDYGAYVDDGNRIAQFLTNAGHTVTTRFLDAAIYSDYSSFDQVFVYDLYAGTDLNANQVQNYNNIGDWYNGLTNQNLILDGRIISSDVTWTNANGMSSEEAWIQNYAQQLALRGGGLVLGTDHYSFQSGINNINDRIGVGQFSGIFGGYPTSQAVVDPLSPLFVSGLDACRADPSTYCINDNSTTGFVATGLQANGDTLTPGAYHGSNIDAWNFAAVSHNMGSITFGTCGGPGQPSCTVQSPSPLMLLLLGLATFGLFRNRFA
;
A
#
# COMPACT_ATOMS: atom_id res chain seq x y z
N MET A 1 4.85 49.63 -55.15
CA MET A 1 4.10 49.68 -53.87
C MET A 1 3.68 48.25 -53.56
N ASN A 2 4.23 47.68 -52.48
CA ASN A 2 4.29 46.24 -52.24
C ASN A 2 3.01 45.68 -51.60
N ASN A 3 2.42 44.69 -52.27
CA ASN A 3 1.39 43.79 -51.72
C ASN A 3 2.00 42.92 -50.62
N LYS A 4 1.50 43.03 -49.39
CA LYS A 4 1.75 42.05 -48.31
C LYS A 4 0.52 41.17 -48.15
N ASN A 5 0.59 39.97 -48.72
CA ASN A 5 -0.33 38.87 -48.43
C ASN A 5 0.00 38.33 -47.03
N ILE A 6 -0.92 38.51 -46.08
CA ILE A 6 -0.86 37.87 -44.76
C ILE A 6 -1.55 36.51 -44.88
N VAL A 7 -0.74 35.45 -44.97
CA VAL A 7 -1.21 34.07 -44.85
C VAL A 7 -1.47 33.80 -43.36
N LYS A 8 -2.75 33.64 -43.00
CA LYS A 8 -3.16 33.18 -41.67
C LYS A 8 -3.05 31.66 -41.61
N THR A 9 -1.98 31.16 -41.01
CA THR A 9 -1.86 29.74 -40.67
C THR A 9 -2.71 29.47 -39.44
N THR A 10 -3.81 28.75 -39.61
CA THR A 10 -4.65 28.29 -38.50
C THR A 10 -4.11 26.93 -38.06
N ILE A 11 -3.48 26.87 -36.89
CA ILE A 11 -3.07 25.59 -36.28
C ILE A 11 -4.31 25.02 -35.60
N ALA A 12 -4.88 23.98 -36.18
CA ALA A 12 -5.91 23.18 -35.54
C ALA A 12 -5.23 22.21 -34.56
N THR A 13 -5.26 22.53 -33.28
CA THR A 13 -4.83 21.63 -32.21
C THR A 13 -5.90 20.55 -32.03
N CYS A 14 -5.72 19.39 -32.66
CA CYS A 14 -6.50 18.20 -32.35
C CYS A 14 -6.10 17.70 -30.95
N LEU A 15 -6.83 18.14 -29.93
CA LEU A 15 -6.87 17.50 -28.62
C LEU A 15 -7.60 16.16 -28.79
N LEU A 16 -6.84 15.10 -29.07
CA LEU A 16 -7.29 13.72 -28.87
C LEU A 16 -7.40 13.51 -27.35
N ALA A 17 -8.53 13.90 -26.77
CA ALA A 17 -8.95 13.39 -25.48
C ALA A 17 -9.30 11.92 -25.68
N GLY A 18 -8.28 11.06 -25.62
CA GLY A 18 -8.48 9.63 -25.43
C GLY A 18 -9.11 9.46 -24.06
N SER A 19 -10.44 9.32 -24.02
CA SER A 19 -11.13 8.80 -22.84
C SER A 19 -10.62 7.37 -22.65
N VAL A 20 -9.58 7.19 -21.82
CA VAL A 20 -9.28 5.90 -21.24
C VAL A 20 -10.56 5.45 -20.56
N ALA A 21 -11.17 4.37 -21.07
CA ALA A 21 -12.37 3.81 -20.48
C ALA A 21 -12.06 3.59 -18.99
N ALA A 22 -12.91 4.12 -18.11
CA ALA A 22 -12.82 3.85 -16.68
C ALA A 22 -12.88 2.33 -16.50
N HIS A 23 -11.74 1.70 -16.21
CA HIS A 23 -11.68 0.26 -16.02
C HIS A 23 -12.29 -0.03 -14.66
N SER A 24 -13.56 -0.45 -14.64
CA SER A 24 -14.17 -1.01 -13.44
C SER A 24 -13.44 -2.32 -13.10
N ALA A 25 -12.58 -2.29 -12.09
CA ALA A 25 -12.01 -3.50 -11.49
C ALA A 25 -13.02 -4.24 -10.60
N ASN A 26 -12.88 -5.56 -10.54
CA ASN A 26 -13.46 -6.40 -9.50
C ASN A 26 -12.50 -6.44 -8.31
N ILE A 27 -12.89 -5.83 -7.20
CA ILE A 27 -12.04 -5.65 -6.02
C ILE A 27 -12.57 -6.49 -4.87
N LEU A 28 -11.72 -7.29 -4.25
CA LEU A 28 -11.96 -7.84 -2.93
C LEU A 28 -11.46 -6.84 -1.89
N PHE A 29 -12.34 -6.38 -1.00
CA PHE A 29 -11.97 -5.64 0.20
C PHE A 29 -12.07 -6.60 1.40
N ALA A 30 -10.94 -7.14 1.81
CA ALA A 30 -10.82 -8.13 2.86
C ALA A 30 -10.53 -7.47 4.21
N HIS A 31 -11.48 -7.52 5.12
CA HIS A 31 -11.27 -7.26 6.53
C HIS A 31 -10.66 -8.48 7.20
N VAL A 32 -9.72 -8.28 8.12
CA VAL A 32 -9.17 -9.38 8.91
C VAL A 32 -10.18 -9.99 9.88
N ASP A 33 -11.15 -9.21 10.36
CA ASP A 33 -12.18 -9.63 11.31
C ASP A 33 -13.54 -8.89 11.12
N ASP A 34 -14.64 -9.45 11.64
CA ASP A 34 -16.01 -8.88 11.49
C ASP A 34 -16.58 -8.15 12.72
N TYR A 35 -15.84 -8.01 13.81
CA TYR A 35 -16.32 -7.40 15.07
C TYR A 35 -15.42 -6.31 15.67
N GLY A 36 -14.34 -5.97 14.98
CA GLY A 36 -13.35 -4.99 15.37
C GLY A 36 -13.93 -3.59 15.41
N ALA A 37 -13.39 -2.75 16.30
CA ALA A 37 -13.85 -1.37 16.47
C ALA A 37 -13.75 -0.51 15.19
N TYR A 38 -12.93 -0.94 14.22
CA TYR A 38 -12.63 -0.21 13.00
C TYR A 38 -13.21 -0.86 11.74
N VAL A 39 -14.14 -1.81 11.88
CA VAL A 39 -14.84 -2.41 10.73
C VAL A 39 -15.64 -1.36 9.95
N ASP A 40 -16.32 -0.45 10.66
CA ASP A 40 -17.10 0.61 10.01
C ASP A 40 -16.20 1.61 9.24
N ASP A 41 -14.99 1.86 9.72
CA ASP A 41 -14.00 2.70 9.05
C ASP A 41 -13.55 2.03 7.73
N GLY A 42 -13.22 0.74 7.79
CA GLY A 42 -12.87 -0.04 6.60
C GLY A 42 -14.02 -0.14 5.59
N ASN A 43 -15.28 -0.29 6.05
CA ASN A 43 -16.45 -0.29 5.18
C ASN A 43 -16.63 1.04 4.44
N ARG A 44 -16.35 2.18 5.09
CA ARG A 44 -16.38 3.49 4.43
C ARG A 44 -15.22 3.67 3.45
N ILE A 45 -14.04 3.15 3.75
CA ILE A 45 -12.92 3.11 2.80
C ILE A 45 -13.27 2.23 1.58
N ALA A 46 -13.90 1.07 1.78
CA ALA A 46 -14.40 0.22 0.70
C ALA A 46 -15.47 0.94 -0.15
N GLN A 47 -16.28 1.81 0.46
CA GLN A 47 -17.25 2.62 -0.25
C GLN A 47 -16.59 3.63 -1.19
N PHE A 48 -15.42 4.19 -0.86
CA PHE A 48 -14.66 5.06 -1.78
C PHE A 48 -14.35 4.36 -3.11
N LEU A 49 -14.03 3.07 -3.06
CA LEU A 49 -13.77 2.26 -4.26
C LEU A 49 -15.06 2.02 -5.07
N THR A 50 -16.19 1.77 -4.39
CA THR A 50 -17.49 1.66 -5.05
C THR A 50 -17.90 2.98 -5.71
N ASN A 51 -17.65 4.11 -5.05
CA ASN A 51 -17.92 5.45 -5.58
C ASN A 51 -17.10 5.77 -6.84
N ALA A 52 -15.91 5.17 -7.00
CA ALA A 52 -15.12 5.22 -8.23
C ALA A 52 -15.64 4.30 -9.36
N GLY A 53 -16.74 3.58 -9.12
CA GLY A 53 -17.37 2.71 -10.12
C GLY A 53 -16.79 1.30 -10.19
N HIS A 54 -16.03 0.87 -9.18
CA HIS A 54 -15.56 -0.52 -9.06
C HIS A 54 -16.65 -1.44 -8.51
N THR A 55 -16.56 -2.73 -8.85
CA THR A 55 -17.36 -3.77 -8.18
C THR A 55 -16.58 -4.25 -6.96
N VAL A 56 -17.05 -3.91 -5.77
CA VAL A 56 -16.37 -4.26 -4.51
C VAL A 56 -17.11 -5.38 -3.81
N THR A 57 -16.40 -6.44 -3.47
CA THR A 57 -16.88 -7.52 -2.60
C THR A 57 -16.17 -7.42 -1.27
N THR A 58 -16.92 -7.24 -0.18
CA THR A 58 -16.34 -7.23 1.18
C THR A 58 -16.37 -8.65 1.76
N ARG A 59 -15.26 -9.07 2.37
CA ARG A 59 -15.19 -10.34 3.11
C ARG A 59 -14.43 -10.16 4.41
N PHE A 60 -14.73 -11.06 5.34
CA PHE A 60 -14.05 -11.16 6.63
C PHE A 60 -13.21 -12.44 6.64
N LEU A 61 -11.89 -12.31 6.83
CA LEU A 61 -10.92 -13.40 6.67
C LEU A 61 -10.96 -14.41 7.82
N ASP A 62 -11.57 -14.06 8.94
CA ASP A 62 -11.85 -14.96 10.07
C ASP A 62 -13.14 -15.78 9.89
N ALA A 63 -14.11 -15.28 9.13
CA ALA A 63 -15.42 -15.91 8.99
C ALA A 63 -15.39 -17.24 8.21
N ALA A 64 -14.57 -17.32 7.16
CA ALA A 64 -14.47 -18.51 6.31
C ALA A 64 -13.15 -18.55 5.54
N ILE A 65 -12.77 -19.73 5.03
CA ILE A 65 -11.65 -19.87 4.10
C ILE A 65 -12.16 -19.64 2.67
N TYR A 66 -11.53 -18.71 1.95
CA TYR A 66 -11.84 -18.40 0.56
C TYR A 66 -10.74 -18.94 -0.37
N SER A 67 -11.08 -19.28 -1.61
CA SER A 67 -10.15 -19.85 -2.59
C SER A 67 -10.31 -19.31 -4.02
N ASP A 68 -11.29 -18.43 -4.22
CA ASP A 68 -11.67 -17.81 -5.49
C ASP A 68 -10.99 -16.45 -5.71
N TYR A 69 -9.81 -16.23 -5.12
CA TYR A 69 -9.04 -14.98 -5.27
C TYR A 69 -8.73 -14.65 -6.74
N SER A 70 -8.64 -15.65 -7.61
CA SER A 70 -8.46 -15.48 -9.06
C SER A 70 -9.65 -14.83 -9.78
N SER A 71 -10.78 -14.63 -9.12
CA SER A 71 -11.94 -13.90 -9.65
C SER A 71 -11.83 -12.38 -9.47
N PHE A 72 -10.84 -11.91 -8.70
CA PHE A 72 -10.61 -10.49 -8.44
C PHE A 72 -9.40 -9.97 -9.22
N ASP A 73 -9.54 -8.75 -9.74
CA ASP A 73 -8.43 -8.02 -10.34
C ASP A 73 -7.52 -7.47 -9.24
N GLN A 74 -8.11 -7.10 -8.10
CA GLN A 74 -7.41 -6.46 -7.00
C GLN A 74 -7.88 -7.02 -5.66
N VAL A 75 -6.94 -7.12 -4.72
CA VAL A 75 -7.23 -7.48 -3.33
C VAL A 75 -6.72 -6.36 -2.44
N PHE A 76 -7.60 -5.80 -1.61
CA PHE A 76 -7.28 -4.83 -0.58
C PHE A 76 -7.46 -5.54 0.75
N VAL A 77 -6.36 -5.73 1.49
CA VAL A 77 -6.42 -6.27 2.84
C VAL A 77 -6.38 -5.10 3.82
N TYR A 78 -7.40 -5.03 4.66
CA TYR A 78 -7.53 -4.06 5.73
C TYR A 78 -7.41 -4.81 7.06
N ASP A 79 -6.27 -4.63 7.72
CA ASP A 79 -5.95 -5.28 8.99
C ASP A 79 -5.87 -4.25 10.12
N LEU A 80 -6.95 -4.19 10.92
CA LEU A 80 -7.03 -3.43 12.17
C LEU A 80 -7.68 -4.22 13.29
N TYR A 81 -7.46 -5.53 13.27
CA TYR A 81 -7.79 -6.37 14.40
C TYR A 81 -6.63 -6.31 15.41
N ALA A 82 -6.91 -5.89 16.65
CA ALA A 82 -5.88 -5.76 17.69
C ALA A 82 -5.59 -7.10 18.41
N GLY A 83 -6.25 -8.18 18.00
CA GLY A 83 -6.11 -9.50 18.60
C GLY A 83 -4.93 -10.28 18.01
N THR A 84 -4.82 -11.56 18.39
CA THR A 84 -3.94 -12.47 17.66
C THR A 84 -4.64 -12.86 16.37
N ASP A 85 -4.31 -12.19 15.27
CA ASP A 85 -4.89 -12.30 13.92
C ASP A 85 -4.59 -13.65 13.22
N LEU A 86 -4.54 -14.74 13.98
CA LEU A 86 -3.90 -16.00 13.60
C LEU A 86 -4.82 -17.21 13.78
N ASN A 87 -6.14 -17.03 13.71
CA ASN A 87 -7.03 -18.18 13.68
C ASN A 87 -6.85 -18.98 12.37
N ALA A 88 -7.34 -20.22 12.35
CA ALA A 88 -7.10 -21.13 11.22
C ALA A 88 -7.64 -20.59 9.89
N ASN A 89 -8.76 -19.87 9.90
CA ASN A 89 -9.33 -19.26 8.69
C ASN A 89 -8.45 -18.10 8.20
N GLN A 90 -8.05 -17.20 9.12
CA GLN A 90 -7.17 -16.07 8.83
C GLN A 90 -5.84 -16.54 8.23
N VAL A 91 -5.14 -17.46 8.91
CA VAL A 91 -3.84 -17.98 8.44
C VAL A 91 -3.97 -18.61 7.05
N GLN A 92 -5.02 -19.39 6.81
CA GLN A 92 -5.23 -19.99 5.49
C GLN A 92 -5.54 -18.93 4.42
N ASN A 93 -6.32 -17.91 4.74
CA ASN A 93 -6.59 -16.82 3.82
C ASN A 93 -5.35 -15.98 3.52
N TYR A 94 -4.49 -15.70 4.50
CA TYR A 94 -3.21 -15.02 4.27
C TYR A 94 -2.33 -15.79 3.30
N ASN A 95 -2.23 -17.12 3.48
CA ASN A 95 -1.51 -17.98 2.56
C ASN A 95 -2.12 -17.93 1.15
N ASN A 96 -3.45 -18.03 1.04
CA ASN A 96 -4.14 -18.01 -0.26
C ASN A 96 -3.99 -16.66 -0.99
N ILE A 97 -4.02 -15.54 -0.26
CA ILE A 97 -3.78 -14.20 -0.82
C ILE A 97 -2.34 -14.08 -1.30
N GLY A 98 -1.37 -14.51 -0.49
CA GLY A 98 0.04 -14.50 -0.88
C GLY A 98 0.32 -15.40 -2.09
N ASP A 99 -0.30 -16.58 -2.15
CA ASP A 99 -0.19 -17.50 -3.29
C ASP A 99 -0.82 -16.94 -4.56
N TRP A 100 -1.99 -16.31 -4.44
CA TRP A 100 -2.63 -15.61 -5.54
C TRP A 100 -1.73 -14.49 -6.07
N TYR A 101 -1.19 -13.62 -5.20
CA TYR A 101 -0.29 -12.54 -5.59
C TYR A 101 0.98 -13.06 -6.26
N ASN A 102 1.58 -14.13 -5.72
CA ASN A 102 2.76 -14.79 -6.30
C ASN A 102 2.48 -15.48 -7.65
N GLY A 103 1.22 -15.79 -7.95
CA GLY A 103 0.78 -16.32 -9.23
C GLY A 103 0.49 -15.26 -10.30
N LEU A 104 0.49 -13.97 -9.95
CA LEU A 104 0.23 -12.89 -10.91
C LEU A 104 1.43 -12.74 -11.87
N THR A 105 1.12 -12.40 -13.13
CA THR A 105 2.17 -12.03 -14.10
C THR A 105 2.79 -10.68 -13.78
N ASN A 106 1.96 -9.73 -13.34
CA ASN A 106 2.40 -8.43 -12.86
C ASN A 106 2.03 -8.33 -11.38
N GLN A 107 3.05 -8.32 -10.53
CA GLN A 107 2.89 -8.29 -9.09
C GLN A 107 2.90 -6.83 -8.62
N ASN A 108 1.81 -6.09 -8.80
CA ASN A 108 1.76 -4.69 -8.35
C ASN A 108 1.32 -4.61 -6.88
N LEU A 109 2.08 -3.88 -6.06
CA LEU A 109 1.90 -3.80 -4.61
C LEU A 109 1.85 -2.36 -4.13
N ILE A 110 0.93 -2.10 -3.20
CA ILE A 110 0.89 -0.91 -2.35
C ILE A 110 0.87 -1.37 -0.90
N LEU A 111 1.79 -0.85 -0.09
CA LEU A 111 1.77 -0.99 1.36
C LEU A 111 1.35 0.34 1.96
N ASP A 112 0.38 0.31 2.88
CA ASP A 112 -0.15 1.48 3.56
C ASP A 112 -0.20 1.22 5.07
N GLY A 113 0.74 1.83 5.80
CA GLY A 113 0.85 1.69 7.26
C GLY A 113 -0.09 2.61 8.03
N ARG A 114 -0.98 3.33 7.36
CA ARG A 114 -1.88 4.35 7.93
C ARG A 114 -3.32 4.20 7.43
N ILE A 115 -3.74 3.03 6.96
CA ILE A 115 -4.91 2.91 6.07
C ILE A 115 -6.19 3.52 6.68
N ILE A 116 -6.37 3.37 7.99
CA ILE A 116 -7.51 3.92 8.73
C ILE A 116 -7.53 5.45 8.76
N SER A 117 -6.37 6.09 8.69
CA SER A 117 -6.26 7.55 8.59
C SER A 117 -6.92 8.09 7.32
N SER A 118 -7.15 7.25 6.31
CA SER A 118 -7.87 7.65 5.10
C SER A 118 -9.39 7.77 5.30
N ASP A 119 -9.95 7.17 6.36
CA ASP A 119 -11.38 7.27 6.65
C ASP A 119 -11.78 8.72 7.02
N VAL A 120 -13.03 9.07 6.71
CA VAL A 120 -13.59 10.40 6.95
C VAL A 120 -13.58 10.80 8.43
N THR A 121 -13.71 9.85 9.37
CA THR A 121 -13.68 10.17 10.80
C THR A 121 -12.30 10.71 11.20
N TRP A 122 -11.25 10.11 10.66
CA TRP A 122 -9.87 10.41 11.00
C TRP A 122 -9.34 11.65 10.30
N THR A 123 -9.72 11.87 9.04
CA THR A 123 -9.41 13.10 8.30
C THR A 123 -10.12 14.30 8.91
N ASN A 124 -11.42 14.19 9.21
CA ASN A 124 -12.19 15.25 9.87
C ASN A 124 -11.64 15.59 11.27
N ALA A 125 -11.24 14.58 12.06
CA ALA A 125 -10.63 14.81 13.36
C ALA A 125 -9.31 15.60 13.28
N ASN A 126 -8.62 15.51 12.14
CA ASN A 126 -7.42 16.29 11.84
C ASN A 126 -7.72 17.57 11.04
N GLY A 127 -8.99 17.90 10.75
CA GLY A 127 -9.35 19.05 9.92
C GLY A 127 -8.75 18.99 8.50
N MET A 128 -8.53 17.78 7.98
CA MET A 128 -8.08 17.53 6.62
C MET A 128 -9.27 17.18 5.72
N SER A 129 -9.12 17.47 4.43
CA SER A 129 -10.03 17.04 3.38
C SER A 129 -10.12 15.51 3.31
N SER A 130 -11.20 15.01 2.72
CA SER A 130 -11.36 13.57 2.48
C SER A 130 -10.25 13.02 1.59
N GLU A 131 -9.79 11.81 1.92
CA GLU A 131 -8.81 11.06 1.13
C GLU A 131 -9.44 10.03 0.19
N GLU A 132 -10.72 10.18 -0.10
CA GLU A 132 -11.43 9.33 -1.06
C GLU A 132 -10.67 9.27 -2.41
N ALA A 133 -10.24 10.40 -2.96
CA ALA A 133 -9.48 10.44 -4.21
C ALA A 133 -8.12 9.73 -4.12
N TRP A 134 -7.50 9.70 -2.94
CA TRP A 134 -6.23 9.00 -2.71
C TRP A 134 -6.42 7.48 -2.75
N ILE A 135 -7.42 6.96 -2.02
CA ILE A 135 -7.78 5.53 -2.04
C ILE A 135 -8.26 5.09 -3.43
N GLN A 136 -9.04 5.93 -4.12
CA GLN A 136 -9.45 5.65 -5.49
C GLN A 136 -8.25 5.58 -6.45
N ASN A 137 -7.24 6.42 -6.25
CA ASN A 137 -6.02 6.37 -7.06
C ASN A 137 -5.23 5.07 -6.83
N TYR A 138 -5.27 4.45 -5.64
CA TYR A 138 -4.68 3.11 -5.46
C TYR A 138 -5.27 2.11 -6.45
N ALA A 139 -6.60 2.03 -6.51
CA ALA A 139 -7.29 1.12 -7.41
C ALA A 139 -7.05 1.46 -8.88
N GLN A 140 -7.01 2.75 -9.22
CA GLN A 140 -6.68 3.20 -10.57
C GLN A 140 -5.27 2.78 -10.99
N GLN A 141 -4.26 3.00 -10.15
CA GLN A 141 -2.88 2.68 -10.48
C GLN A 141 -2.66 1.17 -10.62
N LEU A 142 -3.34 0.35 -9.80
CA LEU A 142 -3.33 -1.09 -9.95
C LEU A 142 -4.04 -1.53 -11.24
N ALA A 143 -5.22 -0.98 -11.55
CA ALA A 143 -5.97 -1.31 -12.77
C ALA A 143 -5.17 -1.02 -14.05
N LEU A 144 -4.45 0.11 -14.10
CA LEU A 144 -3.58 0.47 -15.21
C LEU A 144 -2.43 -0.54 -15.45
N ARG A 145 -2.13 -1.38 -14.47
CA ARG A 145 -1.04 -2.36 -14.48
C ARG A 145 -1.52 -3.82 -14.43
N GLY A 146 -2.83 -4.03 -14.62
CA GLY A 146 -3.43 -5.36 -14.69
C GLY A 146 -3.82 -5.95 -13.35
N GLY A 147 -4.02 -5.11 -12.31
CA GLY A 147 -4.44 -5.55 -10.98
C GLY A 147 -3.32 -5.53 -9.94
N GLY A 148 -3.59 -6.07 -8.75
CA GLY A 148 -2.58 -6.21 -7.71
C GLY A 148 -3.11 -6.15 -6.28
N LEU A 149 -2.19 -5.98 -5.33
CA LEU A 149 -2.44 -6.11 -3.90
C LEU A 149 -2.25 -4.76 -3.20
N VAL A 150 -3.18 -4.43 -2.32
CA VAL A 150 -3.01 -3.39 -1.30
C VAL A 150 -3.00 -4.08 0.06
N LEU A 151 -1.97 -3.82 0.85
CA LEU A 151 -1.90 -4.21 2.25
C LEU A 151 -1.98 -2.95 3.10
N GLY A 152 -3.07 -2.81 3.84
CA GLY A 152 -3.37 -1.66 4.68
C GLY A 152 -3.46 -2.07 6.15
N THR A 153 -2.72 -1.39 7.01
CA THR A 153 -2.77 -1.56 8.47
C THR A 153 -2.46 -0.22 9.17
N ASP A 154 -2.17 -0.25 10.46
CA ASP A 154 -1.77 0.89 11.27
C ASP A 154 -0.50 0.53 12.10
N HIS A 155 -0.32 0.99 13.33
CA HIS A 155 0.86 0.63 14.14
C HIS A 155 0.93 -0.86 14.54
N TYR A 156 2.05 -1.21 15.17
CA TYR A 156 2.44 -2.56 15.62
C TYR A 156 1.34 -3.42 16.28
N SER A 157 0.28 -2.85 16.84
CA SER A 157 -0.83 -3.59 17.44
C SER A 157 -1.67 -4.35 16.43
N PHE A 158 -1.60 -3.98 15.15
CA PHE A 158 -2.44 -4.50 14.06
C PHE A 158 -1.65 -5.21 12.96
N GLN A 159 -0.33 -5.28 13.11
CA GLN A 159 0.55 -5.72 12.04
C GLN A 159 0.76 -7.25 12.02
N SER A 160 0.23 -7.98 13.01
CA SER A 160 0.57 -9.38 13.23
C SER A 160 0.03 -10.29 12.13
N GLY A 161 -1.24 -10.10 11.74
CA GLY A 161 -1.90 -10.86 10.69
C GLY A 161 -1.32 -10.56 9.32
N ILE A 162 -1.41 -9.30 8.90
CA ILE A 162 -0.98 -8.83 7.59
C ILE A 162 0.50 -9.12 7.29
N ASN A 163 1.37 -9.19 8.29
CA ASN A 163 2.77 -9.57 8.11
C ASN A 163 2.97 -11.03 7.67
N ASN A 164 2.01 -11.93 7.92
CA ASN A 164 2.05 -13.27 7.33
C ASN A 164 1.93 -13.22 5.80
N ILE A 165 1.18 -12.24 5.27
CA ILE A 165 1.09 -12.02 3.82
C ILE A 165 2.43 -11.50 3.30
N ASN A 166 3.01 -10.48 3.95
CA ASN A 166 4.35 -9.96 3.60
C ASN A 166 5.41 -11.07 3.56
N ASP A 167 5.46 -11.92 4.59
CA ASP A 167 6.38 -13.06 4.65
C ASP A 167 6.14 -14.03 3.49
N ARG A 168 4.87 -14.28 3.13
CA ARG A 168 4.50 -15.17 2.02
C ARG A 168 4.88 -14.61 0.65
N ILE A 169 4.81 -13.30 0.46
CA ILE A 169 5.14 -12.64 -0.81
C ILE A 169 6.60 -12.18 -0.87
N GLY A 170 7.41 -12.40 0.18
CA GLY A 170 8.83 -12.05 0.22
C GLY A 170 9.11 -10.55 0.34
N VAL A 171 8.24 -9.82 1.03
CA VAL A 171 8.32 -8.37 1.28
C VAL A 171 8.58 -8.12 2.75
N GLY A 172 9.31 -7.06 3.08
CA GLY A 172 9.56 -6.65 4.45
C GLY A 172 8.26 -6.37 5.21
N GLN A 173 8.29 -6.66 6.51
CA GLN A 173 7.13 -6.50 7.39
C GLN A 173 6.80 -5.03 7.66
N PHE A 174 5.51 -4.74 7.91
CA PHE A 174 5.09 -3.53 8.62
C PHE A 174 5.71 -3.53 10.01
N SER A 175 6.06 -2.35 10.52
CA SER A 175 6.69 -2.23 11.83
C SER A 175 6.36 -0.91 12.54
N GLY A 176 6.62 -0.90 13.85
CA GLY A 176 6.74 0.33 14.63
C GLY A 176 5.45 1.14 14.78
N ILE A 177 5.66 2.40 15.16
CA ILE A 177 4.64 3.42 15.40
C ILE A 177 5.27 4.78 15.11
N PHE A 178 4.53 5.65 14.46
CA PHE A 178 4.87 7.03 14.21
C PHE A 178 3.75 7.95 14.69
N GLY A 179 4.17 9.08 15.26
CA GLY A 179 3.25 10.16 15.58
C GLY A 179 2.36 9.91 16.79
N GLY A 180 1.37 10.80 16.92
CA GLY A 180 0.34 10.73 17.94
C GLY A 180 -0.95 11.34 17.44
N TYR A 181 -2.07 10.74 17.83
CA TYR A 181 -3.39 11.29 17.56
C TYR A 181 -3.60 12.61 18.35
N PRO A 182 -4.12 13.70 17.77
CA PRO A 182 -4.57 13.87 16.40
C PRO A 182 -3.73 14.90 15.60
N THR A 183 -2.46 14.64 15.27
CA THR A 183 -1.63 15.72 14.67
C THR A 183 -0.70 15.34 13.53
N SER A 184 -0.56 14.05 13.23
CA SER A 184 0.42 13.60 12.26
C SER A 184 -0.07 13.71 10.83
N GLN A 185 0.90 13.93 9.92
CA GLN A 185 0.72 13.96 8.48
C GLN A 185 1.95 13.29 7.83
N ALA A 186 1.74 12.66 6.68
CA ALA A 186 2.81 12.14 5.84
C ALA A 186 2.93 12.97 4.56
N VAL A 187 4.14 13.44 4.25
CA VAL A 187 4.45 14.17 3.03
C VAL A 187 4.34 13.21 1.85
N VAL A 188 3.64 13.62 0.80
CA VAL A 188 3.49 12.83 -0.43
C VAL A 188 4.51 13.28 -1.46
N ASP A 189 5.16 12.31 -2.11
CA ASP A 189 6.00 12.58 -3.27
C ASP A 189 5.15 13.03 -4.47
N PRO A 190 5.27 14.28 -4.96
CA PRO A 190 4.47 14.77 -6.08
C PRO A 190 4.82 14.09 -7.41
N LEU A 191 5.91 13.33 -7.48
CA LEU A 191 6.28 12.52 -8.65
C LEU A 191 5.96 11.03 -8.49
N SER A 192 5.31 10.64 -7.39
CA SER A 192 4.77 9.29 -7.22
C SER A 192 3.54 9.10 -8.12
N PRO A 193 3.34 7.91 -8.71
CA PRO A 193 2.09 7.56 -9.37
C PRO A 193 0.87 7.60 -8.43
N LEU A 194 1.08 7.55 -7.11
CA LEU A 194 0.02 7.66 -6.12
C LEU A 194 -0.41 9.11 -5.86
N PHE A 195 0.37 10.12 -6.29
CA PHE A 195 0.04 11.52 -6.05
C PHE A 195 -1.30 11.93 -6.68
N VAL A 196 -2.10 12.66 -5.92
CA VAL A 196 -3.33 13.31 -6.38
C VAL A 196 -3.25 14.82 -6.13
N SER A 197 -3.60 15.63 -7.12
CA SER A 197 -3.43 17.09 -7.04
C SER A 197 -4.37 17.79 -6.06
N GLY A 198 -5.38 17.08 -5.55
CA GLY A 198 -6.35 17.59 -4.57
C GLY A 198 -5.99 17.36 -3.10
N LEU A 199 -4.77 16.87 -2.81
CA LEU A 199 -4.32 16.70 -1.43
C LEU A 199 -4.17 18.05 -0.71
N ASP A 200 -4.35 18.03 0.60
CA ASP A 200 -4.12 19.22 1.43
C ASP A 200 -2.64 19.56 1.49
N ALA A 201 -2.35 20.84 1.75
CA ALA A 201 -1.00 21.27 2.09
C ALA A 201 -0.57 20.70 3.45
N CYS A 202 0.70 20.33 3.57
CA CYS A 202 1.26 19.94 4.87
C CYS A 202 1.26 21.11 5.85
N ARG A 203 0.97 20.86 7.13
CA ARG A 203 1.01 21.89 8.18
C ARG A 203 2.42 22.37 8.47
N ALA A 204 3.37 21.42 8.48
CA ALA A 204 4.77 21.72 8.76
C ALA A 204 5.41 22.52 7.62
N ASP A 205 4.97 22.27 6.37
CA ASP A 205 5.44 22.98 5.19
C ASP A 205 4.30 23.11 4.14
N PRO A 206 3.62 24.26 4.07
CA PRO A 206 2.53 24.48 3.13
C PRO A 206 2.93 24.46 1.64
N SER A 207 4.22 24.38 1.31
CA SER A 207 4.69 24.19 -0.07
C SER A 207 4.65 22.74 -0.54
N THR A 208 4.38 21.81 0.38
CA THR A 208 4.28 20.37 0.14
C THR A 208 2.85 19.87 0.35
N TYR A 209 2.55 18.67 -0.17
CA TYR A 209 1.24 18.03 -0.06
C TYR A 209 1.31 16.87 0.91
N CYS A 210 0.28 16.71 1.73
CA CYS A 210 0.23 15.69 2.76
C CYS A 210 -1.04 14.85 2.68
N ILE A 211 -0.88 13.63 3.14
CA ILE A 211 -1.97 12.76 3.56
C ILE A 211 -2.03 12.70 5.09
N ASN A 212 -3.22 12.47 5.59
CA ASN A 212 -3.59 12.33 6.97
C ASN A 212 -2.91 11.12 7.59
N ASP A 213 -2.39 11.27 8.79
CA ASP A 213 -1.61 10.22 9.45
C ASP A 213 -2.03 10.10 10.92
N ASN A 214 -3.32 10.24 11.14
CA ASN A 214 -3.91 10.57 12.42
C ASN A 214 -4.02 9.37 13.37
N SER A 215 -3.82 8.14 12.91
CA SER A 215 -4.21 6.92 13.62
C SER A 215 -3.17 6.27 14.52
N THR A 216 -1.99 6.89 14.70
CA THR A 216 -0.76 6.22 15.15
C THR A 216 -0.27 5.20 14.14
N THR A 217 0.32 5.72 13.07
CA THR A 217 0.72 5.00 11.85
C THR A 217 1.91 4.07 12.05
N GLY A 218 1.97 2.98 11.30
CA GLY A 218 3.15 2.12 11.15
C GLY A 218 4.08 2.53 10.01
N PHE A 219 5.28 1.96 10.00
CA PHE A 219 6.21 2.07 8.88
C PHE A 219 6.04 0.90 7.92
N VAL A 220 6.19 1.18 6.63
CA VAL A 220 6.12 0.17 5.56
C VAL A 220 7.49 -0.14 4.98
N ALA A 221 7.64 -1.33 4.39
CA ALA A 221 8.88 -1.71 3.73
C ALA A 221 9.18 -0.84 2.50
N THR A 222 10.46 -0.55 2.30
CA THR A 222 10.97 0.18 1.12
C THR A 222 12.27 -0.48 0.63
N GLY A 223 12.72 -0.10 -0.57
CA GLY A 223 13.93 -0.62 -1.19
C GLY A 223 13.73 -1.98 -1.85
N LEU A 224 14.83 -2.66 -2.15
CA LEU A 224 14.82 -4.00 -2.76
C LEU A 224 14.38 -5.06 -1.75
N GLN A 225 13.33 -5.80 -2.10
CA GLN A 225 12.71 -6.85 -1.31
C GLN A 225 13.27 -8.24 -1.67
N ALA A 226 12.96 -9.25 -0.85
CA ALA A 226 13.47 -10.61 -1.04
C ALA A 226 12.87 -11.32 -2.26
N ASN A 227 11.66 -10.92 -2.67
CA ASN A 227 11.04 -11.39 -3.91
C ASN A 227 11.59 -10.72 -5.18
N GLY A 228 12.48 -9.74 -5.05
CA GLY A 228 13.08 -8.99 -6.17
C GLY A 228 12.35 -7.69 -6.53
N ASP A 229 11.22 -7.38 -5.89
CA ASP A 229 10.52 -6.10 -6.07
C ASP A 229 11.33 -4.96 -5.44
N THR A 230 11.28 -3.77 -6.04
CA THR A 230 11.67 -2.54 -5.34
C THR A 230 10.43 -1.76 -4.93
N LEU A 231 10.28 -1.50 -3.62
CA LEU A 231 9.26 -0.61 -3.09
C LEU A 231 9.79 0.81 -2.92
N THR A 232 9.23 1.77 -3.64
CA THR A 232 9.55 3.20 -3.51
C THR A 232 8.60 3.89 -2.53
N PRO A 233 9.09 4.85 -1.71
CA PRO A 233 8.22 5.67 -0.88
C PRO A 233 7.22 6.47 -1.73
N GLY A 234 5.93 6.38 -1.41
CA GLY A 234 4.87 7.22 -1.96
C GLY A 234 4.50 8.36 -1.01
N ALA A 235 4.50 8.07 0.28
CA ALA A 235 4.34 9.05 1.34
C ALA A 235 5.19 8.69 2.56
N TYR A 236 5.71 9.70 3.25
CA TYR A 236 6.71 9.52 4.29
C TYR A 236 6.72 10.63 5.34
N HIS A 237 7.29 10.33 6.49
CA HIS A 237 7.51 11.30 7.55
C HIS A 237 8.87 11.97 7.42
N GLY A 238 8.92 13.26 7.73
CA GLY A 238 10.14 14.06 7.60
C GLY A 238 10.34 14.59 6.18
N SER A 239 11.52 14.36 5.60
CA SER A 239 11.91 14.90 4.30
C SER A 239 12.33 13.80 3.33
N ASN A 240 12.65 14.14 2.07
CA ASN A 240 13.01 13.15 1.05
C ASN A 240 14.20 12.25 1.45
N ILE A 241 15.13 12.74 2.29
CA ILE A 241 16.26 11.92 2.77
C ILE A 241 15.83 10.87 3.80
N ASP A 242 14.70 11.10 4.47
CA ASP A 242 14.14 10.22 5.49
C ASP A 242 13.17 9.18 4.90
N ALA A 243 12.69 9.42 3.67
CA ALA A 243 11.59 8.70 3.04
C ALA A 243 11.77 7.18 3.00
N TRP A 244 13.01 6.68 2.84
CA TRP A 244 13.27 5.24 2.83
C TRP A 244 13.11 4.59 4.20
N ASN A 245 13.39 5.33 5.28
CA ASN A 245 13.33 4.79 6.64
C ASN A 245 11.97 5.00 7.29
N PHE A 246 11.26 6.07 6.90
CA PHE A 246 10.00 6.48 7.52
C PHE A 246 8.88 6.61 6.49
N ALA A 247 8.77 5.64 5.58
CA ALA A 247 7.62 5.57 4.67
C ALA A 247 6.36 5.18 5.45
N ALA A 248 5.29 5.95 5.26
CA ALA A 248 3.94 5.59 5.65
C ALA A 248 3.23 4.81 4.54
N VAL A 249 3.58 5.09 3.27
CA VAL A 249 3.07 4.40 2.09
C VAL A 249 4.22 4.10 1.14
N SER A 250 4.26 2.89 0.60
CA SER A 250 5.22 2.47 -0.43
C SER A 250 4.55 1.63 -1.50
N HIS A 251 5.19 1.54 -2.67
CA HIS A 251 4.67 0.77 -3.79
C HIS A 251 5.78 0.36 -4.75
N ASN A 252 5.57 -0.66 -5.58
CA ASN A 252 6.55 -1.09 -6.59
C ASN A 252 6.31 -0.53 -8.00
N MET A 253 5.38 0.42 -8.13
CA MET A 253 5.05 1.06 -9.41
C MET A 253 6.04 2.15 -9.88
N GLY A 254 7.14 2.32 -9.15
CA GLY A 254 8.21 3.29 -9.41
C GLY A 254 7.87 4.74 -9.08
N SER A 255 8.87 5.52 -8.64
CA SER A 255 8.78 6.97 -8.45
C SER A 255 9.98 7.62 -9.16
N ILE A 256 9.75 8.75 -9.83
CA ILE A 256 10.83 9.52 -10.47
C ILE A 256 11.77 10.10 -9.41
N THR A 257 11.24 10.48 -8.23
CA THR A 257 12.04 11.04 -7.12
C THR A 257 12.98 10.01 -6.53
N PHE A 258 12.49 8.77 -6.34
CA PHE A 258 13.22 7.75 -5.58
C PHE A 258 13.93 6.70 -6.43
N GLY A 259 13.73 6.66 -7.76
CA GLY A 259 14.37 5.64 -8.60
C GLY A 259 14.04 4.21 -8.15
N THR A 260 14.89 3.23 -8.48
CA THR A 260 14.63 1.79 -8.19
C THR A 260 15.55 1.18 -7.12
N CYS A 261 16.46 1.96 -6.49
CA CYS A 261 17.47 1.63 -5.44
C CYS A 261 18.90 2.06 -5.85
N GLY A 262 19.82 2.14 -4.88
CA GLY A 262 21.27 2.25 -5.12
C GLY A 262 21.80 3.64 -5.50
N GLY A 263 20.95 4.66 -5.56
CA GLY A 263 21.36 6.07 -5.70
C GLY A 263 21.81 6.72 -4.38
N PRO A 264 22.38 7.94 -4.43
CA PRO A 264 22.71 8.71 -3.23
C PRO A 264 21.49 8.91 -2.32
N GLY A 265 21.59 8.53 -1.05
CA GLY A 265 20.48 8.59 -0.08
C GLY A 265 19.44 7.47 -0.19
N GLN A 266 19.66 6.48 -1.06
CA GLN A 266 18.80 5.31 -1.24
C GLN A 266 19.42 4.08 -0.57
N PRO A 267 18.61 3.10 -0.13
CA PRO A 267 19.13 1.83 0.31
C PRO A 267 19.91 1.16 -0.82
N SER A 268 20.95 0.41 -0.45
CA SER A 268 21.70 -0.43 -1.37
C SER A 268 20.75 -1.35 -2.14
N CYS A 269 21.01 -1.60 -3.42
CA CYS A 269 20.31 -2.59 -4.23
C CYS A 269 20.64 -4.04 -3.83
N THR A 270 20.96 -4.27 -2.57
CA THR A 270 21.22 -5.59 -2.01
C THR A 270 20.03 -5.96 -1.17
N VAL A 271 19.41 -7.10 -1.46
CA VAL A 271 18.40 -7.71 -0.59
C VAL A 271 18.98 -7.79 0.81
N GLN A 272 18.26 -7.30 1.83
CA GLN A 272 18.67 -7.53 3.22
C GLN A 272 18.69 -9.05 3.46
N SER A 273 19.90 -9.63 3.55
CA SER A 273 20.05 -11.03 3.94
C SER A 273 19.38 -11.22 5.30
N PRO A 274 18.61 -12.32 5.51
CA PRO A 274 18.06 -12.60 6.82
C PRO A 274 19.18 -12.61 7.85
N SER A 275 18.94 -11.96 9.00
CA SER A 275 19.93 -11.85 10.08
C SER A 275 20.57 -13.22 10.35
N PRO A 276 21.90 -13.33 10.44
CA PRO A 276 22.60 -14.59 10.72
C PRO A 276 22.07 -15.31 11.97
N LEU A 277 21.49 -14.57 12.92
CA LEU A 277 20.84 -15.13 14.10
C LEU A 277 19.63 -16.01 13.78
N MET A 278 18.85 -15.65 12.75
CA MET A 278 17.66 -16.41 12.34
C MET A 278 18.05 -17.72 11.67
N LEU A 279 19.13 -17.71 10.86
CA LEU A 279 19.74 -18.92 10.29
C LEU A 279 20.35 -19.84 11.36
N LEU A 280 20.92 -19.27 12.43
CA LEU A 280 21.45 -20.04 13.56
C LEU A 280 20.34 -20.74 14.34
N LEU A 281 19.20 -20.08 14.54
CA LEU A 281 18.03 -20.65 15.25
C LEU A 281 17.35 -21.76 14.43
N LEU A 282 17.23 -21.61 13.11
CA LEU A 282 16.77 -22.70 12.22
C LEU A 282 17.76 -23.87 12.16
N GLY A 283 19.07 -23.58 12.19
CA GLY A 283 20.11 -24.60 12.28
C GLY A 283 20.05 -25.40 13.59
N LEU A 284 19.79 -24.74 14.73
CA LEU A 284 19.68 -25.41 16.02
C LEU A 284 18.38 -26.22 16.17
N ALA A 285 17.27 -25.76 15.61
CA ALA A 285 16.00 -26.49 15.61
C ALA A 285 16.07 -27.79 14.77
N THR A 286 16.81 -27.77 13.66
CA THR A 286 17.02 -28.97 12.83
C THR A 286 17.98 -29.95 13.49
N PHE A 287 19.06 -29.49 14.13
CA PHE A 287 19.97 -30.38 14.90
C PHE A 287 19.32 -30.98 16.16
N GLY A 288 18.37 -30.30 16.79
CA GLY A 288 17.61 -30.82 17.93
C GLY A 288 16.69 -31.99 17.59
N LEU A 289 16.13 -32.01 16.39
CA LEU A 289 15.19 -33.06 15.95
C LEU A 289 15.87 -34.34 15.46
N PHE A 290 17.12 -34.26 14.98
CA PHE A 290 17.89 -35.45 14.58
C PHE A 290 18.53 -36.20 15.75
N ARG A 291 18.66 -35.57 16.93
CA ARG A 291 19.30 -36.21 18.08
C ARG A 291 18.37 -37.19 18.84
N ASN A 292 17.06 -37.13 18.62
CA ASN A 292 16.08 -38.02 19.25
C ASN A 292 15.68 -39.24 18.40
N ARG A 293 16.39 -39.53 17.30
CA ARG A 293 16.15 -40.74 16.48
C ARG A 293 17.25 -41.81 16.56
N PHE A 294 18.29 -41.58 17.37
CA PHE A 294 19.32 -42.57 17.67
C PHE A 294 19.74 -42.47 19.14
N ALA A 295 18.83 -42.88 20.03
CA ALA A 295 19.11 -43.31 21.40
C ALA A 295 18.00 -44.27 21.83
#